data_AF-A0A4P2VPK4-F1
#
_entry.id   AF-A0A4P2VPK4-F1
#
_cell.length_a   1.000
_cell.length_b   1.000
_cell.length_c   1.000
_cell.angle_alpha   90.00
_cell.angle_beta   90.00
_cell.angle_gamma   90.00
#
_symmetry.space_group_name_H-M   'P 1'
#
loop_
_entity.id
_entity.type
_entity.pdbx_description
1 polymer ?
#
loop_
_entity_poly.entity_id
_entity_poly.type
_entity_poly.pdbx_seq_one_letter_code
_entity_poly.pdbx_strand_id
1 'polypeptide(L)'
;MKILVCSMAAIMLTGCVFVQTVGFDKEANTVTLQGETWVSKDKFQEEADKYCGKKANLVKMNEVVEGSETKVDNSKYGLTNAQTTPIKKAQYTFKCS
;
A
#
# COMPACT_ATOMS: atom_id res chain seq x y z
N MET A 1 -9.72 22.00 -42.40
CA MET A 1 -9.10 20.65 -42.41
C MET A 1 -7.61 20.85 -42.13
N LYS A 2 -6.93 20.27 -41.16
CA LYS A 2 -7.23 19.35 -40.05
C LYS A 2 -6.38 19.89 -38.88
N ILE A 3 -6.98 20.23 -37.75
CA ILE A 3 -6.21 20.51 -36.54
C ILE A 3 -5.88 19.14 -35.96
N LEU A 4 -4.61 18.75 -36.09
CA LEU A 4 -4.07 17.53 -35.49
C LEU A 4 -3.97 17.79 -33.99
N VAL A 5 -5.05 17.52 -33.26
CA VAL A 5 -5.02 17.52 -31.79
C VAL A 5 -4.23 16.28 -31.42
N CYS A 6 -2.93 16.46 -31.23
CA CYS A 6 -2.05 15.52 -30.57
C CYS A 6 -2.70 15.20 -29.23
N SER A 7 -3.37 14.05 -29.14
CA SER A 7 -3.96 13.56 -27.92
C SER A 7 -2.83 13.42 -26.92
N MET A 8 -2.72 14.43 -26.06
CA MET A 8 -1.99 14.40 -24.80
C MET A 8 -2.49 13.15 -24.08
N ALA A 9 -1.75 12.05 -24.23
CA ALA A 9 -1.76 10.98 -23.26
C ALA A 9 -1.15 11.61 -22.00
N ALA A 10 -2.01 12.28 -21.23
CA ALA A 10 -1.74 12.59 -19.85
C ALA A 10 -1.56 11.24 -19.18
N ILE A 11 -0.32 10.75 -19.16
CA ILE A 11 0.13 9.77 -18.18
C ILE A 11 -0.06 10.49 -16.86
N MET A 12 -1.24 10.33 -16.27
CA MET A 12 -1.52 10.74 -14.91
C MET A 12 -0.59 9.90 -14.04
N LEU A 13 0.59 10.45 -13.76
CA LEU A 13 1.43 10.10 -12.62
C LEU A 13 0.71 10.57 -11.33
N THR A 14 -0.55 10.17 -11.15
CA THR A 14 -1.33 10.49 -9.96
C THR A 14 -1.00 9.47 -8.88
N GLY A 15 0.05 9.80 -8.14
CA GLY A 15 0.24 9.39 -6.75
C GLY A 15 0.87 8.01 -6.59
N CYS A 16 1.96 7.95 -5.84
CA CYS A 16 2.38 6.73 -5.17
C CYS A 16 1.15 6.12 -4.49
N VAL A 17 0.69 4.95 -4.94
CA VAL A 17 -0.44 4.26 -4.30
C VAL A 17 0.07 3.72 -2.97
N PHE A 18 -0.12 4.49 -1.90
CA PHE A 18 0.38 4.18 -0.55
C PHE A 18 -0.34 2.99 0.11
N VAL A 19 -1.52 2.63 -0.41
CA VAL A 19 -2.37 1.54 0.08
C VAL A 19 -2.92 0.77 -1.11
N GLN A 20 -2.72 -0.54 -1.13
CA GLN A 20 -3.17 -1.46 -2.17
C GLN A 20 -4.16 -2.48 -1.62
N THR A 21 -5.13 -2.90 -2.43
CA THR A 21 -6.02 -4.02 -2.07
C THR A 21 -5.28 -5.34 -2.29
N VAL A 22 -5.20 -6.16 -1.25
CA VAL A 22 -4.49 -7.46 -1.27
C VAL A 22 -5.41 -8.65 -1.10
N GLY A 23 -6.69 -8.43 -0.77
CA GLY A 23 -7.67 -9.49 -0.69
C GLY A 23 -9.10 -8.99 -0.64
N PHE A 24 -10.02 -9.81 -1.14
CA PHE A 24 -11.46 -9.63 -0.99
C PHE A 24 -12.09 -10.98 -0.65
N ASP A 25 -12.79 -11.03 0.48
CA ASP A 25 -13.60 -12.17 0.89
C ASP A 25 -15.07 -11.85 0.59
N LYS A 26 -15.62 -12.56 -0.39
CA LYS A 26 -17.00 -12.38 -0.84
C LYS A 26 -18.02 -12.89 0.18
N GLU A 27 -17.72 -13.97 0.91
CA GLU A 27 -18.64 -14.57 1.86
C GLU A 27 -18.77 -13.72 3.12
N ALA A 28 -17.64 -13.21 3.62
CA ALA A 28 -17.60 -12.27 4.74
C ALA A 28 -17.91 -10.82 4.35
N ASN A 29 -17.96 -10.52 3.04
CA ASN A 29 -18.05 -9.19 2.45
C ASN A 29 -16.97 -8.25 3.00
N THR A 30 -15.71 -8.69 3.00
CA THR A 30 -14.58 -7.92 3.54
C THR A 30 -13.52 -7.65 2.48
N VAL A 31 -12.88 -6.48 2.57
CA VAL A 31 -11.73 -6.08 1.77
C VAL A 31 -10.52 -5.93 2.68
N THR A 32 -9.38 -6.46 2.26
CA THR A 32 -8.10 -6.33 2.96
C THR A 32 -7.16 -5.45 2.15
N LEU A 33 -6.65 -4.42 2.80
CA LEU A 33 -5.76 -3.41 2.26
C LEU A 33 -4.39 -3.52 2.93
N GLN A 34 -3.32 -3.24 2.20
CA GLN A 34 -1.95 -3.24 2.69
C GLN A 34 -1.23 -1.97 2.25
N GLY A 35 -0.39 -1.41 3.11
CA GLY A 35 0.38 -0.19 2.84
C GLY A 35 1.57 -0.05 3.76
N GLU A 36 2.36 1.01 3.58
CA GLU A 36 3.49 1.28 4.46
C GLU A 36 3.02 1.55 5.90
N THR A 37 3.85 1.22 6.89
CA THR A 37 3.52 1.39 8.32
C THR A 37 3.34 2.85 8.74
N TRP A 38 3.92 3.80 8.00
CA TRP A 38 3.74 5.23 8.23
C TRP A 38 2.46 5.80 7.60
N VAL A 39 1.71 5.01 6.83
CA VAL A 39 0.45 5.47 6.23
C VAL A 39 -0.62 5.54 7.31
N SER A 40 -1.33 6.66 7.36
CA SER A 40 -2.38 6.86 8.37
C SER A 40 -3.56 5.92 8.13
N LYS A 41 -4.20 5.49 9.22
CA LYS A 41 -5.43 4.69 9.19
C LYS A 41 -6.53 5.32 8.32
N ASP A 42 -6.62 6.65 8.29
CA ASP A 42 -7.62 7.37 7.49
C ASP A 42 -7.47 7.10 5.99
N LYS A 43 -6.25 6.87 5.50
CA LYS A 43 -6.01 6.48 4.11
C LYS A 43 -6.47 5.07 3.79
N PHE A 44 -6.31 4.14 4.73
CA PHE A 44 -6.88 2.81 4.59
C PHE A 44 -8.42 2.86 4.60
N GLN A 45 -9.01 3.69 5.47
CA GLN A 45 -10.47 3.87 5.52
C GLN A 45 -11.02 4.49 4.23
N GLU A 46 -10.36 5.53 3.69
CA GLU A 46 -10.73 6.20 2.44
C GLU A 46 -10.77 5.20 1.26
N GLU A 47 -9.71 4.39 1.12
CA GLU A 47 -9.65 3.37 0.05
C GLU A 47 -10.66 2.23 0.28
N ALA A 48 -10.92 1.83 1.52
CA ALA A 48 -11.93 0.82 1.82
C ALA A 48 -13.35 1.34 1.51
N ASP A 49 -13.65 2.58 1.87
CA ASP A 49 -14.94 3.22 1.60
C ASP A 49 -15.18 3.36 0.09
N LYS A 50 -14.13 3.75 -0.64
CA LYS A 50 -14.15 3.83 -2.10
C LYS A 50 -14.35 2.46 -2.75
N TYR A 51 -13.66 1.44 -2.27
CA TYR A 51 -13.82 0.07 -2.76
C TYR A 51 -15.24 -0.47 -2.52
N CYS A 52 -15.77 -0.28 -1.30
CA CYS A 52 -17.10 -0.73 -0.92
C CYS A 52 -18.24 0.15 -1.49
N GLY A 53 -17.94 1.34 -2.02
CA GLY A 53 -18.91 2.34 -2.49
C GLY A 53 -19.71 3.02 -1.37
N LYS A 54 -19.36 2.76 -0.11
CA LYS A 54 -19.99 3.30 1.11
C LYS A 54 -19.05 3.09 2.29
N LYS A 55 -19.40 3.67 3.44
CA LYS A 55 -18.61 3.53 4.67
C LYS A 55 -18.43 2.06 5.07
N ALA A 56 -17.19 1.60 5.04
CA ALA A 56 -16.76 0.29 5.45
C ALA A 56 -16.42 0.30 6.95
N ASN A 57 -16.62 -0.84 7.63
CA ASN A 57 -16.30 -0.96 9.05
C ASN A 57 -14.98 -1.69 9.24
N LEU A 58 -14.04 -1.09 9.97
CA LEU A 58 -12.79 -1.75 10.28
C LEU A 58 -13.03 -2.99 11.16
N VAL A 59 -12.51 -4.13 10.73
CA VAL A 59 -12.64 -5.43 11.43
C VAL A 59 -11.32 -5.85 12.05
N LYS A 60 -10.20 -5.63 11.35
CA LYS A 60 -8.89 -6.12 11.76
C LYS A 60 -7.77 -5.18 11.34
N MET A 61 -6.76 -5.06 12.20
CA MET A 61 -5.51 -4.38 11.93
C MET A 61 -4.35 -5.32 12.26
N ASN A 62 -3.41 -5.44 11.34
CA ASN A 62 -2.24 -6.30 11.43
C ASN A 62 -1.00 -5.54 10.94
N GLU A 63 0.17 -6.03 11.33
CA GLU A 63 1.44 -5.73 10.68
C GLU A 63 1.95 -7.03 10.03
N VAL A 64 2.32 -6.97 8.76
CA VAL A 64 2.82 -8.12 7.99
C VAL A 64 4.22 -7.83 7.47
N VAL A 65 5.01 -8.89 7.26
CA VAL A 65 6.36 -8.78 6.69
C VAL A 65 6.27 -9.11 5.21
N GLU A 66 6.62 -8.15 4.34
CA GLU A 66 6.60 -8.30 2.88
C GLU A 66 7.98 -8.68 2.31
N GLY A 67 9.00 -8.74 3.16
CA GLY A 67 10.35 -9.12 2.77
C GLY A 67 11.38 -8.63 3.78
N SER A 68 12.61 -8.46 3.32
CA SER A 68 13.70 -7.91 4.13
C SER A 68 14.59 -7.02 3.30
N GLU A 69 15.04 -5.91 3.87
CA GLU A 69 16.10 -5.08 3.30
C GLU A 69 17.44 -5.47 3.96
N THR A 70 18.53 -5.43 3.19
CA THR A 70 19.88 -5.64 3.74
C THR A 70 20.69 -4.38 3.48
N LYS A 71 21.19 -3.77 4.56
CA LYS A 71 22.08 -2.62 4.51
C LYS A 71 23.49 -3.09 4.82
N VAL A 72 24.39 -2.85 3.88
CA VAL A 72 25.82 -3.12 4.05
C VAL A 72 26.48 -1.79 4.38
N ASP A 73 27.05 -1.70 5.58
CA ASP A 73 27.83 -0.54 5.99
C ASP A 73 29.31 -0.90 5.97
N ASN A 74 30.06 -0.23 5.09
CA ASN A 74 31.52 -0.33 5.06
C ASN A 74 32.07 0.66 6.08
N SER A 75 32.08 0.23 7.35
CA SER A 75 32.78 0.97 8.39
C SER A 75 34.29 1.01 8.07
N LYS A 76 34.93 2.16 8.33
CA LYS A 76 36.39 2.32 8.25
C LYS A 76 37.07 1.14 8.96
N TYR A 77 38.22 0.70 8.44
CA TYR A 77 39.05 -0.44 8.91
C TYR A 77 38.77 -1.83 8.32
N GLY A 78 38.10 -1.94 7.17
CA GLY A 78 38.07 -3.18 6.38
C GLY A 78 37.14 -4.28 6.93
N LEU A 79 36.26 -3.94 7.87
CA LEU A 79 35.18 -4.80 8.34
C LEU A 79 33.88 -4.41 7.63
N THR A 80 33.32 -5.35 6.87
CA THR A 80 32.00 -5.22 6.26
C THR A 80 30.96 -5.74 7.23
N ASN A 81 30.09 -4.85 7.72
CA ASN A 81 28.94 -5.24 8.52
C ASN A 81 27.69 -5.21 7.63
N ALA A 82 26.94 -6.32 7.62
CA ALA A 82 25.66 -6.41 6.95
C ALA A 82 24.56 -6.57 8.00
N GLN A 83 23.53 -5.73 7.92
CA GLN A 83 22.35 -5.82 8.75
C GLN A 83 21.13 -6.06 7.86
N THR A 84 20.41 -7.14 8.12
CA THR A 84 19.13 -7.44 7.48
C THR A 84 18.00 -7.04 8.41
N THR A 85 17.08 -6.21 7.92
CA THR A 85 15.88 -5.75 8.64
C THR A 85 14.63 -6.17 7.87
N PRO A 86 13.60 -6.73 8.54
CA PRO A 86 12.35 -7.08 7.88
C PRO A 86 11.60 -5.82 7.41
N ILE A 87 11.06 -5.87 6.20
CA ILE A 87 10.20 -4.83 5.65
C ILE A 87 8.78 -5.11 6.14
N LYS A 88 8.30 -4.26 7.03
CA LYS A 88 6.98 -4.35 7.64
C LYS A 88 5.98 -3.48 6.87
N LYS A 89 4.74 -3.96 6.77
CA LYS A 89 3.60 -3.28 6.15
C LYS A 89 2.41 -3.31 7.08
N ALA A 90 1.65 -2.24 7.08
CA ALA A 90 0.35 -2.19 7.73
C ALA A 90 -0.68 -2.93 6.86
N GLN A 91 -1.51 -3.78 7.48
CA GLN A 91 -2.60 -4.49 6.81
C GLN A 91 -3.91 -4.30 7.58
N TYR A 92 -4.95 -3.86 6.87
CA TYR A 92 -6.25 -3.51 7.44
C TYR A 92 -7.35 -4.25 6.70
N THR A 93 -8.22 -4.94 7.43
CA THR A 93 -9.41 -5.59 6.86
C THR A 93 -10.65 -4.84 7.28
N PHE A 94 -11.45 -4.45 6.30
CA PHE A 94 -12.73 -3.76 6.47
C PHE A 94 -13.86 -4.63 5.97
N LYS A 95 -15.01 -4.58 6.64
CA LYS A 95 -16.26 -5.16 6.17
C LYS A 95 -17.02 -4.11 5.38
N CYS A 96 -17.35 -4.40 4.14
CA CYS A 96 -18.30 -3.61 3.38
C CYS A 96 -19.68 -3.77 4.03
N SER A 97 -20.26 -2.66 4.47
CA SER A 97 -21.62 -2.63 5.03
C SER A 97 -22.65 -2.80 3.93
#